data_AF-B6QCG3-F1
#
_entry.id   AF-B6QCG3-F1
#
_cell.length_a   1.000
_cell.length_b   1.000
_cell.length_c   1.000
_cell.angle_alpha   90.00
_cell.angle_beta   90.00
_cell.angle_gamma   90.00
#
_symmetry.space_group_name_H-M   'P 1'
#
loop_
_entity.id
_entity.type
_entity.pdbx_description
1 polymer ?
#
loop_
_entity_poly.entity_id
_entity_poly.type
_entity_poly.pdbx_seq_one_letter_code
_entity_poly.pdbx_strand_id
1 'polypeptide(L)'
;MAKAKKTGDTISSRLALVMKSGKVTMGQKSTLKSLRSGKAKLILIAGNCPPLRKSELEYYAMLAKTPVHHFSGNNVSLFPVPIP
;
A
#
# COMPACT_ATOMS: atom_id res chain seq x y z
N MET A 1 -24.03 -0.41 -22.68
CA MET A 1 -22.68 -0.13 -22.11
C MET A 1 -22.85 0.20 -20.64
N ALA A 2 -22.50 -0.73 -19.75
CA ALA A 2 -22.74 -0.59 -18.32
C ALA A 2 -21.80 0.47 -17.71
N LYS A 3 -22.38 1.58 -17.22
CA LYS A 3 -21.66 2.59 -16.43
C LYS A 3 -21.17 1.93 -15.14
N ALA A 4 -19.85 1.77 -15.01
CA ALA A 4 -19.22 1.28 -13.79
C ALA A 4 -19.60 2.19 -12.62
N LYS A 5 -20.29 1.59 -11.65
CA LYS A 5 -20.79 2.20 -10.43
C LYS A 5 -19.61 2.81 -9.66
N LYS A 6 -19.61 4.14 -9.51
CA LYS A 6 -18.71 4.87 -8.59
C LYS A 6 -19.08 4.47 -7.16
N THR A 7 -18.52 3.38 -6.66
CA THR A 7 -18.57 3.04 -5.23
C THR A 7 -17.66 4.02 -4.50
N GLY A 8 -18.26 5.13 -4.08
CA GLY A 8 -17.64 6.26 -3.40
C GLY A 8 -17.27 5.99 -1.94
N ASP A 9 -16.59 4.88 -1.68
CA ASP A 9 -15.82 4.65 -0.46
C ASP A 9 -14.36 4.59 -0.88
N THR A 10 -13.79 5.75 -1.21
CA THR A 10 -12.47 5.86 -1.83
C THR A 10 -11.42 5.17 -0.96
N ILE A 11 -10.56 4.32 -1.55
CA ILE A 11 -9.41 3.72 -0.86
C ILE A 11 -8.61 4.76 -0.05
N SER A 12 -8.58 6.01 -0.54
CA SER A 12 -8.01 7.17 0.14
C SER A 12 -8.65 7.47 1.51
N SER A 13 -9.97 7.37 1.67
CA SER A 13 -10.64 7.62 2.95
C SER A 13 -10.33 6.52 3.98
N ARG A 14 -10.32 5.26 3.54
CA ARG A 14 -9.92 4.11 4.37
C ARG A 14 -8.45 4.20 4.76
N LEU A 15 -7.61 4.67 3.85
CA LEU A 15 -6.19 4.89 4.11
C LEU A 15 -5.98 5.98 5.16
N ALA A 16 -6.70 7.10 5.08
CA ALA A 16 -6.64 8.16 6.09
C ALA A 16 -6.97 7.65 7.50
N LEU A 17 -7.97 6.77 7.63
CA LEU A 17 -8.32 6.13 8.91
C LEU A 17 -7.18 5.24 9.43
N VAL A 18 -6.62 4.40 8.55
CA VAL A 18 -5.49 3.52 8.88
C VAL A 18 -4.24 4.32 9.26
N MET A 19 -4.02 5.48 8.65
CA MET A 19 -2.92 6.38 9.03
C MET A 19 -3.15 7.03 10.39
N LYS A 20 -4.40 7.35 10.75
CA LYS A 20 -4.73 7.99 12.03
C LYS A 20 -4.71 7.03 13.21
N SER A 21 -5.21 5.81 13.05
CA SER A 21 -5.46 4.87 14.15
C SER A 21 -4.81 3.50 13.96
N GLY A 22 -4.28 3.21 12.77
CA GLY A 22 -3.71 1.91 12.42
C GLY A 22 -2.21 1.83 12.67
N LYS A 23 -1.68 0.60 12.59
CA LYS A 23 -0.23 0.35 12.59
C LYS A 23 0.24 0.27 11.15
N VAL A 24 1.05 1.24 10.75
CA VAL A 24 1.59 1.34 9.40
C VAL A 24 3.12 1.27 9.45
N THR A 25 3.72 0.63 8.45
CA THR A 25 5.18 0.59 8.29
C THR A 25 5.51 1.10 6.89
N MET A 26 6.42 2.08 6.81
CA MET A 26 6.78 2.75 5.57
C MET A 26 8.25 2.51 5.22
N GLY A 27 8.51 2.40 3.92
CA GLY A 27 9.85 2.21 3.35
C GLY A 27 10.15 0.74 3.02
N GLN A 28 10.89 0.50 1.93
CA GLN A 28 11.08 -0.87 1.42
C GLN A 28 11.77 -1.82 2.41
N LYS A 29 12.83 -1.38 3.10
CA LYS A 29 13.56 -2.23 4.07
C LYS A 29 12.68 -2.68 5.24
N SER A 30 11.84 -1.80 5.76
CA SER A 30 10.96 -2.07 6.90
C SER A 30 9.73 -2.88 6.47
N THR A 31 9.18 -2.60 5.28
CA THR A 31 8.12 -3.43 4.68
C THR A 31 8.59 -4.87 4.47
N LEU A 32 9.80 -5.08 3.94
CA LEU A 32 10.39 -6.41 3.80
C LEU A 32 10.58 -7.14 5.14
N LYS A 33 11.02 -6.44 6.20
CA LYS A 33 11.09 -7.01 7.55
C LYS A 33 9.69 -7.42 8.04
N SER A 34 8.69 -6.55 7.88
CA SER A 34 7.31 -6.82 8.31
C SER A 34 6.68 -7.99 7.55
N LEU A 35 6.99 -8.13 6.26
CA LEU A 35 6.59 -9.26 5.42
C LEU A 35 7.18 -10.57 5.93
N ARG A 36 8.51 -10.60 6.13
CA ARG A 36 9.21 -11.80 6.62
C ARG A 36 8.74 -12.22 8.01
N SER A 37 8.36 -11.27 8.85
CA SER A 37 7.80 -11.55 10.17
C SER A 37 6.31 -11.93 10.15
N GLY A 38 5.65 -11.95 8.98
CA GLY A 38 4.21 -12.24 8.86
C GLY A 38 3.29 -11.20 9.50
N LYS A 39 3.81 -10.00 9.80
CA LYS A 39 3.05 -8.91 10.45
C LYS A 39 2.29 -8.06 9.43
N ALA A 40 2.73 -8.05 8.19
CA ALA A 40 2.09 -7.32 7.10
C ALA A 40 0.80 -8.03 6.67
N LYS A 41 -0.31 -7.30 6.69
CA LYS A 41 -1.64 -7.80 6.24
C LYS A 41 -2.07 -7.26 4.88
N LEU A 42 -1.46 -6.15 4.44
CA LEU A 42 -1.72 -5.49 3.17
C LEU A 42 -0.46 -4.71 2.77
N ILE A 43 -0.11 -4.75 1.48
CA ILE A 43 0.94 -3.92 0.90
C ILE A 43 0.32 -2.93 -0.08
N LEU A 44 0.72 -1.67 0.03
CA LEU A 44 0.36 -0.61 -0.91
C LEU A 44 1.61 -0.21 -1.70
N ILE A 45 1.52 -0.24 -3.03
CA ILE A 45 2.60 0.17 -3.92
C ILE A 45 2.16 1.42 -4.68
N ALA A 46 2.90 2.52 -4.49
CA ALA A 46 2.69 3.76 -5.23
C ALA A 46 3.07 3.59 -6.72
N GLY A 47 2.39 4.32 -7.59
CA GLY A 47 2.59 4.23 -9.05
C GLY A 47 3.99 4.65 -9.51
N ASN A 48 4.68 5.50 -8.73
CA ASN A 48 6.04 5.94 -9.02
C ASN A 48 7.15 5.03 -8.47
N CYS A 49 6.80 3.89 -7.87
CA CYS A 49 7.81 2.95 -7.37
C CYS A 49 8.64 2.39 -8.54
N PRO A 50 9.99 2.38 -8.47
CA PRO A 50 10.83 1.83 -9.54
C PRO A 50 10.46 0.38 -9.85
N PRO A 51 10.45 -0.04 -11.13
CA PRO A 51 9.93 -1.34 -11.55
C PRO A 51 10.66 -2.52 -10.88
N LEU A 52 11.98 -2.40 -10.67
CA LEU A 52 12.77 -3.42 -9.96
C LEU A 52 12.27 -3.64 -8.52
N ARG A 53 12.03 -2.54 -7.80
CA ARG A 53 11.60 -2.57 -6.40
C ARG A 53 10.14 -2.99 -6.26
N LYS A 54 9.30 -2.62 -7.23
CA LYS A 54 7.91 -3.09 -7.33
C LYS A 54 7.88 -4.61 -7.50
N SER A 55 8.65 -5.15 -8.45
CA SER A 55 8.72 -6.60 -8.73
C SER A 55 9.25 -7.38 -7.52
N GLU A 56 10.28 -6.86 -6.85
CA GLU A 56 10.80 -7.45 -5.62
C GLU A 56 9.72 -7.53 -4.53
N LEU A 57 8.98 -6.43 -4.30
CA LEU A 57 7.96 -6.39 -3.25
C LEU A 57 6.76 -7.29 -3.57
N GLU A 58 6.34 -7.35 -4.83
CA GLU A 58 5.29 -8.27 -5.31
C GLU A 58 5.69 -9.72 -5.12
N TYR A 59 6.94 -10.08 -5.45
CA TYR A 59 7.45 -11.42 -5.27
C TYR A 59 7.42 -11.86 -3.80
N TYR A 60 7.94 -11.02 -2.89
CA TYR A 60 7.88 -11.32 -1.46
C TYR A 60 6.45 -11.37 -0.93
N ALA A 61 5.57 -10.51 -1.44
CA ALA A 61 4.16 -10.51 -1.05
C ALA A 61 3.46 -11.82 -1.44
N MET A 62 3.77 -12.33 -2.64
CA MET A 62 3.26 -13.61 -3.13
C MET A 62 3.72 -14.76 -2.22
N LEU A 63 5.00 -14.80 -1.84
CA LEU A 63 5.54 -15.80 -0.90
C LEU A 63 4.85 -15.70 0.47
N ALA A 64 4.63 -14.48 0.97
CA ALA A 64 3.97 -14.22 2.24
C ALA A 64 2.43 -14.31 2.18
N LYS A 65 1.84 -14.64 1.01
CA LYS A 65 0.38 -14.64 0.75
C LYS A 65 -0.30 -13.34 1.19
N THR A 66 0.41 -12.22 1.09
CA THR A 66 -0.10 -10.90 1.50
C THR A 66 -0.71 -10.18 0.30
N PRO A 67 -1.94 -9.64 0.39
CA PRO A 67 -2.53 -8.91 -0.72
C PRO A 67 -1.73 -7.64 -1.04
N VAL A 68 -1.54 -7.39 -2.34
CA VAL A 68 -0.88 -6.20 -2.87
C VAL A 68 -1.91 -5.35 -3.59
N HIS A 69 -1.95 -4.06 -3.26
CA HIS A 69 -2.83 -3.10 -3.91
C HIS A 69 -1.98 -2.02 -4.59
N HIS A 70 -2.13 -1.91 -5.91
CA HIS A 70 -1.50 -0.84 -6.67
C HIS A 70 -2.28 0.44 -6.48
N PHE A 71 -1.58 1.48 -6.02
CA PHE A 71 -2.13 2.81 -5.91
C PHE A 71 -1.66 3.63 -7.11
N SER A 72 -2.61 4.16 -7.90
CA SER A 72 -2.31 4.92 -9.11
C SER A 72 -1.70 6.30 -8.83
N GLY A 73 -1.68 6.76 -7.57
CA GLY A 73 -1.10 8.03 -7.18
C GLY A 73 0.40 7.95 -6.85
N ASN A 74 0.99 9.13 -6.69
CA ASN A 74 2.38 9.31 -6.28
C ASN A 74 2.55 9.04 -4.79
N ASN A 75 3.76 8.70 -4.35
CA ASN A 75 4.12 8.52 -2.93
C ASN A 75 3.70 9.69 -2.02
N VAL A 76 3.69 10.94 -2.52
CA VAL A 76 3.20 12.12 -1.78
C VAL A 76 1.67 12.10 -1.60
N SER A 77 0.93 11.70 -2.64
CA SER A 77 -0.54 11.58 -2.58
C SER A 77 -1.04 10.39 -1.77
N LEU A 78 -0.17 9.40 -1.52
CA LEU A 78 -0.44 8.28 -0.63
C LEU A 78 -0.35 8.68 0.85
N PHE A 79 0.38 9.77 1.16
CA PHE A 79 0.61 10.26 2.53
C PHE A 79 0.40 11.79 2.64
N PRO A 80 -0.85 12.27 2.56
CA PRO A 80 -1.14 13.70 2.77
C PRO A 80 -1.05 14.13 4.25
N VAL A 81 -0.69 13.23 5.17
CA VAL A 81 -0.66 13.51 6.61
C VAL A 81 0.79 13.74 7.05
N PRO A 82 1.15 14.93 7.57
CA PRO A 82 2.43 15.13 8.23
C PRO A 82 2.47 14.20 9.44
N ILE A 83 3.47 13.34 9.49
CA ILE A 83 3.82 12.65 10.73
C ILE A 83 4.43 13.74 11.62
N PRO A 84 3.91 14.01 12.83
CA PRO A 84 4.59 14.91 13.76
C PRO A 84 5.98 14.38 14.15
#